data_AF-W0UV44-F1
#
_entry.id   AF-W0UV44-F1
#
_cell.length_a   1.000
_cell.length_b   1.000
_cell.length_c   1.000
_cell.angle_alpha   90.00
_cell.angle_beta   90.00
_cell.angle_gamma   90.00
#
_symmetry.space_group_name_H-M   'P 1'
#
loop_
_entity.id
_entity.type
_entity.pdbx_description
1 polymer ?
#
loop_
_entity_poly.entity_id
_entity_poly.type
_entity_poly.pdbx_seq_one_letter_code
_entity_poly.pdbx_strand_id
1 'polypeptide(L)'
;MIIMVIIFLVLLFWENEVNDEVVTSTLEHLHVDYPQNDVPVPARYCTHMIIQRVIREPDHTCKKEHVFIHERPRKINGICTSPKKVACQNLSAIFCFQSETKFKMTVCQLTEGTRYPACRYHYFTTEGFVLVTCDDLRPDTFLGYVK
;
A
#
# COMPACT_ATOMS: atom_id res chain seq x y z
N MET A 1 -32.74 21.94 -28.54
CA MET A 1 -33.08 20.73 -27.76
C MET A 1 -31.99 19.66 -27.85
N ILE A 2 -31.62 19.20 -29.04
CA ILE A 2 -30.61 18.12 -29.23
C ILE A 2 -29.24 18.48 -28.61
N ILE A 3 -28.81 19.74 -28.75
CA ILE A 3 -27.54 20.22 -28.18
C ILE A 3 -27.51 20.09 -26.65
N MET A 4 -28.62 20.37 -25.95
CA MET A 4 -28.67 20.23 -24.49
C MET A 4 -28.63 18.77 -24.03
N VAL A 5 -29.14 17.85 -24.83
CA VAL A 5 -29.07 16.40 -24.55
C VAL A 5 -27.64 15.89 -24.74
N ILE A 6 -26.95 16.34 -25.79
CA ILE A 6 -25.54 15.97 -26.02
C ILE A 6 -24.66 16.52 -24.90
N ILE A 7 -24.86 17.78 -24.50
CA ILE A 7 -24.12 18.37 -23.37
C ILE A 7 -24.36 17.58 -22.09
N PHE A 8 -25.61 17.20 -21.80
CA PHE A 8 -25.94 16.41 -20.62
C PHE A 8 -25.31 15.01 -20.64
N LEU A 9 -25.29 14.33 -21.79
CA LEU A 9 -24.64 13.02 -21.95
C LEU A 9 -23.11 13.12 -21.84
N VAL A 10 -22.51 14.19 -22.37
CA VAL A 10 -21.07 14.45 -22.23
C VAL A 10 -20.71 14.74 -20.77
N LEU A 11 -21.53 15.52 -20.05
CA LEU A 11 -21.33 15.77 -18.61
C LEU A 11 -21.42 14.48 -17.80
N LEU A 12 -22.42 13.63 -18.05
CA LEU A 12 -22.53 12.32 -17.39
C LEU A 12 -21.37 11.37 -17.74
N PHE A 13 -20.83 11.46 -18.94
CA PHE A 13 -19.67 10.67 -19.35
C PHE A 13 -18.37 11.17 -18.67
N TRP A 14 -18.17 12.49 -18.63
CA TRP A 14 -17.05 13.13 -17.92
C TRP A 14 -17.07 12.87 -16.42
N GLU A 15 -18.24 12.90 -15.79
CA GLU A 15 -18.39 12.63 -14.35
C GLU A 15 -18.08 11.16 -14.00
N ASN A 16 -18.24 10.24 -14.95
CA ASN A 16 -17.85 8.84 -14.79
C ASN A 16 -16.36 8.58 -15.08
N GLU A 17 -15.74 9.33 -15.98
CA GLU A 17 -14.31 9.17 -16.33
C GLU A 17 -13.39 9.79 -15.26
N VAL A 18 -13.85 10.85 -14.58
CA VAL A 18 -13.11 11.55 -13.51
C VAL A 18 -13.35 10.90 -12.13
N ASN A 19 -13.78 9.64 -12.07
CA ASN A 19 -13.90 8.88 -10.82
C ASN A 19 -12.90 7.72 -10.71
N ASP A 20 -11.96 7.61 -11.65
CA ASP A 20 -10.64 7.02 -11.34
C ASP A 20 -9.88 8.03 -10.49
N GLU A 21 -10.35 8.18 -9.25
CA GLU A 21 -9.61 8.90 -8.24
C GLU A 21 -8.23 8.25 -8.14
N VAL A 22 -7.22 8.92 -8.69
CA VAL A 22 -5.86 8.84 -8.16
C VAL A 22 -5.94 9.45 -6.76
N VAL A 23 -6.65 8.79 -5.84
CA VAL A 23 -6.42 8.97 -4.42
C VAL A 23 -4.98 8.52 -4.26
N THR A 24 -4.10 9.49 -4.05
CA THR A 24 -2.71 9.22 -3.67
C THR A 24 -2.75 8.57 -2.30
N SER A 25 -2.96 7.25 -2.30
CA SER A 25 -3.03 6.46 -1.10
C SER A 25 -1.66 6.48 -0.44
N THR A 26 -1.60 7.03 0.76
CA THR A 26 -0.34 7.21 1.47
C THR A 26 0.24 5.86 1.87
N LEU A 27 1.56 5.81 2.07
CA LEU A 27 2.23 4.64 2.64
C LEU A 27 1.57 4.22 3.95
N GLU A 28 1.21 5.17 4.81
CA GLU A 28 0.49 4.91 6.05
C GLU A 28 -0.85 4.21 5.79
N HIS A 29 -1.66 4.69 4.84
CA HIS A 29 -2.93 4.07 4.49
C HIS A 29 -2.76 2.65 3.97
N LEU A 30 -1.79 2.42 3.05
CA LEU A 30 -1.63 1.14 2.37
C LEU A 30 -0.89 0.09 3.20
N HIS A 31 0.09 0.50 3.99
CA HIS A 31 1.04 -0.40 4.61
C HIS A 31 1.01 -0.40 6.13
N VAL A 32 0.33 0.52 6.82
CA VAL A 32 0.39 0.60 8.28
C VAL A 32 -0.91 0.12 8.91
N ASP A 33 -0.80 -0.85 9.82
CA ASP A 33 -1.91 -1.40 10.59
C ASP A 33 -1.60 -1.35 12.09
N TYR A 34 -1.92 -0.21 12.71
CA TYR A 34 -1.68 0.03 14.13
C TYR A 34 -2.83 0.80 14.82
N PRO A 35 -3.36 0.31 15.96
CA PRO A 35 -3.14 -1.03 16.49
C PRO A 35 -3.59 -2.09 15.47
N GLN A 36 -2.97 -3.28 15.52
CA GLN A 36 -3.30 -4.32 14.56
C GLN A 36 -4.79 -4.66 14.65
N ASN A 37 -5.46 -4.72 13.50
CA ASN A 37 -6.88 -5.07 13.44
C ASN A 37 -7.11 -6.47 14.01
N ASP A 38 -8.01 -6.57 14.98
CA ASP A 38 -8.39 -7.83 15.61
C ASP A 38 -9.39 -8.58 14.72
N VAL A 39 -8.85 -9.34 13.76
CA VAL A 39 -9.66 -10.16 12.86
C VAL A 39 -9.91 -11.51 13.53
N PRO A 40 -11.17 -11.94 13.75
CA PRO A 40 -11.51 -13.15 14.51
C PRO A 40 -10.85 -14.44 14.00
N VAL A 41 -10.46 -14.44 12.72
CA VAL A 41 -9.71 -15.52 12.09
C VAL A 41 -8.45 -14.91 11.46
N PRO A 42 -7.25 -15.14 12.02
CA PRO A 42 -5.99 -14.62 11.46
C PRO A 42 -5.80 -14.97 9.98
N ALA A 43 -6.28 -16.15 9.55
CA ALA A 43 -6.23 -16.57 8.16
C ALA A 43 -7.04 -15.69 7.19
N ARG A 44 -8.00 -14.89 7.67
CA ARG A 44 -8.79 -13.96 6.85
C ARG A 44 -8.26 -12.53 6.89
N TYR A 45 -7.29 -12.23 7.74
CA TYR A 45 -6.73 -10.89 7.92
C TYR A 45 -6.30 -10.29 6.58
N CYS A 46 -5.45 -10.99 5.82
CA CYS A 46 -4.93 -10.46 4.56
C CYS A 46 -6.01 -10.16 3.52
N THR A 47 -6.92 -11.11 3.26
CA THR A 47 -8.03 -10.90 2.33
C THR A 47 -8.93 -9.74 2.77
N HIS A 48 -9.21 -9.62 4.08
CA HIS A 48 -10.01 -8.52 4.61
C HIS A 48 -9.32 -7.17 4.39
N MET A 49 -8.06 -7.04 4.80
CA MET A 49 -7.32 -5.79 4.75
C MET A 49 -7.04 -5.31 3.32
N ILE A 50 -6.74 -6.23 2.40
CA ILE A 50 -6.54 -5.92 0.97
C ILE A 50 -7.81 -5.31 0.36
N ILE A 51 -8.98 -5.88 0.66
CA ILE A 51 -10.27 -5.37 0.16
C ILE A 51 -10.61 -4.03 0.83
N GLN A 52 -10.46 -3.95 2.15
CA GLN A 52 -10.77 -2.74 2.92
C GLN A 52 -9.95 -1.52 2.46
N ARG A 53 -8.68 -1.73 2.10
CA ARG A 53 -7.76 -0.66 1.66
C ARG A 53 -7.63 -0.53 0.14
N VAL A 54 -8.45 -1.26 -0.62
CA VAL A 54 -8.50 -1.21 -2.09
C VAL A 54 -7.13 -1.47 -2.73
N ILE A 55 -6.43 -2.49 -2.24
CA ILE A 55 -5.05 -2.79 -2.64
C ILE A 55 -5.06 -3.71 -3.85
N ARG A 56 -4.63 -3.18 -5.00
CA ARG A 56 -4.59 -3.87 -6.28
C ARG A 56 -3.50 -3.28 -7.18
N GLU A 57 -3.16 -3.99 -8.24
CA GLU A 57 -2.33 -3.42 -9.30
C GLU A 57 -3.13 -2.41 -10.15
N PRO A 58 -2.47 -1.49 -10.87
CA PRO A 58 -3.14 -0.49 -11.70
C PRO A 58 -4.06 -1.09 -12.78
N ASP A 59 -3.75 -2.30 -13.26
CA ASP A 59 -4.57 -3.05 -14.23
C ASP A 59 -5.73 -3.83 -13.58
N HIS A 60 -6.04 -3.54 -12.32
CA HIS A 60 -7.04 -4.21 -11.49
C HIS A 60 -6.76 -5.68 -11.20
N THR A 61 -5.53 -6.16 -11.44
CA THR A 61 -5.14 -7.52 -11.04
C THR A 61 -4.84 -7.61 -9.55
N CYS A 62 -4.90 -8.83 -9.03
CA CYS A 62 -4.55 -9.10 -7.63
C CYS A 62 -3.05 -8.85 -7.42
N LYS A 63 -2.72 -8.06 -6.40
CA LYS A 63 -1.33 -7.85 -5.99
C LYS A 63 -0.73 -9.17 -5.52
N LYS A 64 0.46 -9.55 -6.01
CA LYS A 64 1.06 -10.87 -5.70
C LYS A 64 1.50 -10.99 -4.24
N GLU A 65 2.08 -9.92 -3.72
CA GLU A 65 2.52 -9.83 -2.33
C GLU A 65 2.27 -8.42 -1.81
N HIS A 66 1.77 -8.32 -0.58
CA HIS A 66 1.61 -7.05 0.11
C HIS A 66 2.03 -7.19 1.57
N VAL A 67 2.55 -6.12 2.18
CA VAL A 67 3.04 -6.14 3.56
C VAL A 67 2.32 -5.09 4.38
N PHE A 68 1.82 -5.49 5.55
CA PHE A 68 1.30 -4.61 6.58
C PHE A 68 2.29 -4.53 7.76
N ILE A 69 2.59 -3.32 8.21
CA ILE A 69 3.51 -2.98 9.29
C ILE A 69 2.69 -2.68 10.54
N HIS A 70 2.99 -3.37 11.63
CA HIS A 70 2.29 -3.25 12.91
C HIS A 70 3.04 -2.36 13.89
N GLU A 71 3.25 -1.10 13.50
CA GLU A 71 3.96 -0.11 14.32
C GLU A 71 3.30 1.27 14.20
N ARG A 72 3.47 2.10 15.23
CA ARG A 72 2.95 3.46 15.29
C ARG A 72 3.46 4.30 14.11
N PRO A 73 2.59 5.09 13.46
CA PRO A 73 3.01 6.03 12.41
C PRO A 73 4.20 6.91 12.81
N ARG A 74 4.24 7.39 14.06
CA ARG A 74 5.39 8.19 14.57
C ARG A 74 6.73 7.46 14.48
N LYS A 75 6.77 6.15 14.73
CA LYS A 75 7.98 5.32 14.64
C LYS A 75 8.38 5.08 13.18
N ILE A 76 7.39 4.92 12.29
CA ILE A 76 7.58 4.74 10.85
C ILE A 76 8.08 6.04 10.21
N ASN A 77 7.55 7.19 10.61
CA ASN A 77 8.01 8.50 10.17
C ASN A 77 9.47 8.78 10.60
N GLY A 78 9.91 8.19 11.71
CA GLY A 78 11.31 8.25 12.14
C GLY A 78 12.31 7.55 11.21
N ILE A 79 11.86 6.68 10.29
CA ILE A 79 12.76 6.01 9.32
C ILE A 79 13.47 7.05 8.45
N CYS A 80 12.78 8.11 8.04
CA CYS A 80 13.35 9.15 7.17
C CYS A 80 14.40 10.03 7.87
N THR A 81 14.52 9.92 9.19
CA THR A 81 15.58 10.57 9.99
C THR A 81 16.72 9.62 10.36
N SER A 82 16.63 8.34 9.95
CA SER A 82 17.64 7.32 10.22
C SER A 82 18.97 7.67 9.53
N PRO A 83 20.13 7.47 10.19
CA PRO A 83 21.43 7.59 9.55
C PRO A 83 21.69 6.44 8.55
N LYS A 84 20.89 5.37 8.59
CA LYS A 84 20.99 4.21 7.67
C LYS A 84 20.32 4.53 6.33
N LYS A 85 20.98 5.38 5.53
CA LYS A 85 20.63 5.63 4.14
C LYS A 85 21.50 4.79 3.20
N VAL A 86 20.87 4.17 2.21
CA VAL A 86 21.54 3.40 1.15
C VAL A 86 21.09 3.91 -0.21
N ALA A 87 21.92 3.74 -1.24
CA ALA A 87 21.45 3.98 -2.61
C ALA A 87 20.36 2.96 -2.93
N CYS A 88 19.22 3.41 -3.44
CA CYS A 88 18.16 2.51 -3.87
C CYS A 88 18.64 1.66 -5.04
N GLN A 89 18.45 0.34 -4.96
CA GLN A 89 18.66 -0.51 -6.14
C GLN A 89 17.74 -0.01 -7.27
N ASN A 90 18.33 0.25 -8.44
CA ASN A 90 17.67 0.73 -9.67
C ASN A 90 17.23 2.20 -9.70
N LEU A 91 17.51 3.02 -8.67
CA LEU A 91 17.25 4.46 -8.67
C LEU A 91 18.50 5.22 -8.20
N SER A 92 19.40 5.53 -9.13
CA SER A 92 20.72 6.09 -8.85
C SER A 92 20.71 7.46 -8.15
N ALA A 93 19.61 8.21 -8.25
CA ALA A 93 19.48 9.55 -7.69
C ALA A 93 18.65 9.61 -6.38
N ILE A 94 18.10 8.49 -5.90
CA ILE A 94 17.20 8.47 -4.74
C ILE A 94 17.84 7.66 -3.61
N PHE A 95 17.84 8.23 -2.41
CA PHE A 95 18.24 7.54 -1.20
C PHE A 95 17.07 6.75 -0.62
N CYS A 96 17.36 5.51 -0.27
CA CYS A 96 16.49 4.63 0.48
C CYS A 96 16.86 4.71 1.95
N PHE A 97 15.86 4.74 2.82
CA PHE A 97 16.06 4.78 4.27
C PHE A 97 15.63 3.45 4.87
N GLN A 98 16.51 2.90 5.70
CA GLN A 98 16.24 1.68 6.45
C GLN A 98 15.90 2.01 7.90
N SER A 99 14.90 1.33 8.45
CA SER A 99 14.59 1.42 9.87
C SER A 99 15.77 0.97 10.75
N GLU A 100 15.96 1.64 11.88
CA GLU A 100 17.02 1.27 12.84
C GLU A 100 16.68 0.02 13.64
N THR A 101 15.39 -0.18 13.91
CA THR A 101 14.84 -1.32 14.64
C THR A 101 14.02 -2.19 13.70
N LYS A 102 13.85 -3.46 14.07
CA LYS A 102 12.92 -4.34 13.38
C LYS A 102 11.47 -3.97 13.73
N PHE A 103 10.57 -4.14 12.77
CA PHE A 103 9.13 -4.02 12.96
C PHE A 103 8.44 -5.34 12.74
N LYS A 104 7.38 -5.59 13.52
CA LYS A 104 6.47 -6.70 13.29
C LYS A 104 5.61 -6.39 12.07
N MET A 105 5.46 -7.37 11.21
CA MET A 105 4.76 -7.23 9.94
C MET A 105 3.94 -8.48 9.63
N THR A 106 2.91 -8.30 8.81
CA THR A 106 2.19 -9.39 8.16
C THR A 106 2.42 -9.33 6.66
N VAL A 107 2.89 -10.43 6.09
CA VAL A 107 3.03 -10.63 4.65
C VAL A 107 1.77 -11.33 4.14
N CYS A 108 1.17 -10.75 3.12
CA CYS A 108 -0.01 -11.24 2.44
C CYS A 108 0.39 -11.74 1.06
N GLN A 109 0.42 -13.07 0.89
CA GLN A 109 0.82 -13.70 -0.36
C GLN A 109 -0.41 -14.23 -1.10
N LEU A 110 -0.58 -13.85 -2.36
CA LEU A 110 -1.70 -14.28 -3.19
C LEU A 110 -1.68 -15.80 -3.35
N THR A 111 -2.81 -16.45 -3.04
CA THR A 111 -2.99 -17.90 -3.22
C THR A 111 -3.99 -18.24 -4.33
N GLU A 112 -5.01 -17.40 -4.51
CA GLU A 112 -6.07 -17.64 -5.49
C GLU A 112 -6.63 -16.30 -6.00
N GLY A 113 -7.12 -16.29 -7.24
CA GLY A 113 -7.69 -15.11 -7.88
C GLY A 113 -6.70 -14.40 -8.80
N THR A 114 -7.24 -13.79 -9.85
CA THR A 114 -6.45 -13.03 -10.84
C THR A 114 -6.85 -11.56 -10.89
N ARG A 115 -8.12 -11.25 -10.61
CA ARG A 115 -8.66 -9.88 -10.61
C ARG A 115 -9.30 -9.52 -9.27
N TYR A 116 -9.06 -8.28 -8.85
CA TYR A 116 -9.70 -7.67 -7.70
C TYR A 116 -11.22 -7.49 -7.95
N PRO A 117 -12.10 -7.73 -6.96
CA PRO A 117 -11.84 -8.03 -5.55
C PRO A 117 -11.77 -9.53 -5.20
N ALA A 118 -11.82 -10.43 -6.19
CA ALA A 118 -11.86 -11.88 -5.98
C ALA A 118 -10.48 -12.50 -5.66
N CYS A 119 -9.70 -11.83 -4.81
CA CYS A 119 -8.34 -12.23 -4.45
C CYS A 119 -8.32 -12.91 -3.06
N ARG A 120 -7.66 -14.06 -2.94
CA ARG A 120 -7.43 -14.73 -1.67
C ARG A 120 -5.95 -14.75 -1.32
N TYR A 121 -5.65 -14.51 -0.04
CA TYR A 121 -4.29 -14.37 0.44
C TYR A 121 -4.02 -15.28 1.62
N HIS A 122 -2.83 -15.85 1.65
CA HIS A 122 -2.27 -16.44 2.86
C HIS A 122 -1.59 -15.36 3.71
N TYR A 123 -1.54 -15.58 5.02
CA TYR A 123 -0.97 -14.67 6.00
C TYR A 123 0.31 -15.29 6.58
N PHE A 124 1.37 -14.49 6.69
CA PHE A 124 2.60 -14.87 7.38
C PHE A 124 3.05 -13.72 8.28
N THR A 125 3.34 -14.01 9.54
CA THR A 125 3.95 -13.02 10.44
C THR A 125 5.46 -13.03 10.24
N THR A 126 6.06 -11.84 10.17
CA THR A 126 7.51 -11.69 10.08
C THR A 126 7.96 -10.48 10.88
N GLU A 127 9.26 -10.39 11.10
CA GLU A 127 9.91 -9.24 11.70
C GLU A 127 11.18 -8.90 10.91
N GLY A 128 11.39 -7.63 10.63
CA GLY A 128 12.51 -7.18 9.79
C GLY A 128 12.65 -5.66 9.78
N PHE A 129 13.73 -5.18 9.17
CA PHE A 129 13.97 -3.77 8.94
C PHE A 129 13.25 -3.34 7.66
N VAL A 130 12.47 -2.26 7.76
CA VAL A 130 11.69 -1.73 6.64
C VAL A 130 12.55 -0.77 5.82
N LEU A 131 12.39 -0.83 4.49
CA LEU A 131 13.04 0.05 3.52
C LEU A 131 11.99 0.93 2.83
N VAL A 132 12.20 2.25 2.85
CA VAL A 132 11.31 3.23 2.21
C VAL A 132 12.07 4.29 1.43
N THR A 133 11.41 4.94 0.48
CA THR A 133 11.77 6.30 0.05
C THR A 133 11.12 7.32 0.97
N CYS A 134 11.68 8.53 0.99
CA CYS A 134 11.16 9.62 1.81
C CYS A 134 10.99 10.88 0.97
N ASP A 135 9.90 11.59 1.22
CA ASP A 135 9.63 12.94 0.71
C ASP A 135 9.37 13.88 1.89
N ASP A 136 10.08 15.01 1.94
CA ASP A 136 10.01 15.99 3.05
C ASP A 136 10.01 15.36 4.46
N LEU A 137 10.92 14.40 4.69
CA LEU A 137 11.09 13.65 5.95
C LEU A 137 9.92 12.71 6.31
N ARG A 138 8.99 12.45 5.39
CA ARG A 138 7.92 11.47 5.54
C ARG A 138 8.11 10.27 4.62
N PRO A 139 7.81 9.05 5.08
CA PRO A 139 7.84 7.87 4.23
C PRO A 139 6.85 8.01 3.09
N ASP A 140 7.35 7.88 1.86
CA ASP A 140 6.58 8.04 0.63
C ASP A 140 6.25 6.68 0.01
N THR A 141 7.26 5.91 -0.37
CA THR A 141 7.08 4.60 -1.02
C THR A 141 7.70 3.48 -0.20
N PHE A 142 6.95 2.40 0.02
CA PHE A 142 7.45 1.17 0.64
C PHE A 142 8.17 0.32 -0.40
N LEU A 143 9.40 -0.07 -0.12
CA LEU A 143 10.24 -0.84 -1.06
C LEU A 143 10.37 -2.30 -0.66
N GLY A 144 10.24 -2.61 0.62
CA GLY A 144 10.38 -3.97 1.12
C GLY A 144 10.93 -4.01 2.54
N TYR A 145 11.44 -5.18 2.93
CA TYR A 145 12.07 -5.39 4.21
C TYR A 145 13.24 -6.38 4.12
N VAL A 146 14.16 -6.29 5.08
CA VAL A 146 15.30 -7.20 5.25
C VAL A 146 15.29 -7.82 6.65
N LYS A 147 15.71 -9.08 6.78
CA LYS A 147 15.70 -9.81 8.06
C LYS A 147 16.93 -9.53 8.93
#